data_AF-A0A668U9P7-F1
#
_entry.id   AF-A0A668U9P7-F1
#
_cell.length_a   1.000
_cell.length_b   1.000
_cell.length_c   1.000
_cell.angle_alpha   90.00
_cell.angle_beta   90.00
_cell.angle_gamma   90.00
#
_symmetry.space_group_name_H-M   'P 1'
#
loop_
_entity.id
_entity.type
_entity.pdbx_description
1 polymer ?
#
loop_
_entity_poly.entity_id
_entity_poly.type
_entity_poly.pdbx_seq_one_letter_code
_entity_poly.pdbx_strand_id
1 'polypeptide(L)'
;MPYYQAGIQLEKNDFHIKLHTKVGITVMWYNNAVMVEIGDEYINRTCALCGNFNGNSNYNDFSDEGQQISPMKFGKKWRTPRPNDNCEDPNEEADTSLETENVTEECEEFENICKDFFEDKSWSSCTDQIDPEPYIKACMQDMCRCSNTNDSCVCSTYSEFSRQCSHAGGKPPNWRTPELCAKHCPPTMVYDEYGSPCIDTCRFPDTSLLCEDQNIDGCFCPPGTVFNDVSMRGCIPLSECPCKRDKIYESNEIYQEEGKNWIM
;
A
#
# COMPACT_ATOMS: atom_id res chain seq x y z
N MET A 1 6.10 15.24 -3.00
CA MET A 1 5.61 16.65 -2.92
C MET A 1 4.55 16.68 -1.84
N PRO A 2 4.80 17.25 -0.65
CA PRO A 2 3.76 17.39 0.35
C PRO A 2 3.01 18.72 0.16
N TYR A 3 1.68 18.69 0.20
CA TYR A 3 0.81 19.87 0.17
C TYR A 3 -0.03 19.92 1.44
N TYR A 4 -0.03 21.09 2.08
CA TYR A 4 -0.75 21.34 3.32
C TYR A 4 -1.62 22.57 3.18
N GLN A 5 -2.95 22.39 3.20
CA GLN A 5 -3.87 23.52 3.18
C GLN A 5 -5.18 23.18 3.87
N ALA A 6 -5.65 24.07 4.75
CA ALA A 6 -6.99 24.02 5.36
C ALA A 6 -7.35 22.69 6.08
N GLY A 7 -6.34 21.99 6.60
CA GLY A 7 -6.51 20.68 7.25
C GLY A 7 -6.54 19.50 6.27
N ILE A 8 -6.01 19.69 5.07
CA ILE A 8 -5.70 18.63 4.11
C ILE A 8 -4.19 18.52 4.01
N GLN A 9 -3.68 17.31 4.16
CA GLN A 9 -2.31 16.92 3.92
C GLN A 9 -2.30 15.92 2.77
N LEU A 10 -1.58 16.25 1.70
CA LEU A 10 -1.43 15.40 0.53
C LEU A 10 0.04 15.09 0.34
N GLU A 11 0.38 13.82 0.31
CA GLU A 11 1.72 13.32 0.07
C GLU A 11 1.72 12.41 -1.15
N LYS A 12 2.78 12.51 -1.94
CA LYS A 12 2.96 11.71 -3.14
C LYS A 12 4.41 11.28 -3.27
N ASN A 13 4.60 9.98 -3.45
CA ASN A 13 5.85 9.37 -3.91
C ASN A 13 5.59 8.55 -5.20
N ASP A 14 6.57 7.73 -5.59
CA ASP A 14 6.50 6.95 -6.83
C ASP A 14 5.56 5.73 -6.76
N PHE A 15 5.14 5.33 -5.56
CA PHE A 15 4.32 4.14 -5.31
C PHE A 15 2.88 4.44 -4.94
N HIS A 16 2.64 5.55 -4.24
CA HIS A 16 1.32 5.90 -3.75
C HIS A 16 1.12 7.41 -3.53
N ILE A 17 -0.16 7.77 -3.34
CA ILE A 17 -0.61 9.06 -2.87
C ILE A 17 -1.30 8.84 -1.51
N LYS A 18 -0.87 9.56 -0.48
CA LYS A 18 -1.51 9.58 0.84
C LYS A 18 -2.24 10.91 1.01
N LEU A 19 -3.55 10.86 1.21
CA LEU A 19 -4.39 12.01 1.55
C LEU A 19 -4.82 11.84 2.99
N HIS A 20 -4.43 12.77 3.86
CA HIS A 20 -4.90 12.84 5.24
C HIS A 20 -5.73 14.11 5.43
N THR A 21 -6.84 13.98 6.15
CA THR A 21 -7.77 15.09 6.40
C THR A 21 -8.00 15.29 7.89
N LYS A 22 -8.19 16.54 8.30
CA LYS A 22 -8.48 16.93 9.70
C LYS A 22 -9.75 16.30 10.27
N VAL A 23 -10.59 15.71 9.44
CA VAL A 23 -11.84 15.05 9.83
C VAL A 23 -11.66 13.56 10.06
N GLY A 24 -10.41 13.07 10.17
CA GLY A 24 -10.13 11.68 10.52
C GLY A 24 -10.30 10.71 9.34
N ILE A 25 -10.21 11.18 8.10
CA ILE A 25 -10.20 10.32 6.90
C ILE A 25 -8.80 10.33 6.29
N THR A 26 -8.24 9.14 6.13
CA THR A 26 -7.00 8.89 5.40
C THR A 26 -7.31 8.03 4.17
N VAL A 27 -6.82 8.44 3.00
CA VAL A 27 -6.91 7.66 1.76
C VAL A 27 -5.49 7.37 1.27
N MET A 28 -5.17 6.08 1.14
CA MET A 28 -3.95 5.63 0.48
C MET A 28 -4.29 5.08 -0.89
N TRP A 29 -3.74 5.71 -1.92
CA TRP A 29 -4.00 5.38 -3.32
C TRP A 29 -2.73 4.83 -3.96
N TYR A 30 -2.74 3.53 -4.24
CA TYR A 30 -1.69 2.83 -4.97
C TYR A 30 -2.08 2.70 -6.45
N ASN A 31 -1.16 2.23 -7.29
CA ASN A 31 -1.47 1.98 -8.71
C ASN A 31 -2.55 0.92 -8.92
N ASN A 32 -2.71 -0.01 -7.98
CA ASN A 32 -3.59 -1.17 -8.09
C ASN A 32 -4.55 -1.36 -6.90
N ALA A 33 -4.55 -0.45 -5.94
CA ALA A 33 -5.35 -0.57 -4.72
C ALA A 33 -5.71 0.81 -4.18
N VAL A 34 -6.85 0.90 -3.50
CA VAL A 34 -7.26 2.09 -2.75
C VAL A 34 -7.69 1.63 -1.37
N MET A 35 -7.06 2.19 -0.35
CA MET A 35 -7.39 1.94 1.05
C MET A 35 -7.94 3.22 1.67
N VAL A 36 -9.00 3.09 2.45
CA VAL A 36 -9.62 4.19 3.19
C VAL A 36 -9.64 3.81 4.66
N GLU A 37 -9.02 4.64 5.48
CA GLU A 37 -9.03 4.54 6.93
C GLU A 37 -9.85 5.70 7.49
N ILE A 38 -10.74 5.37 8.43
CA ILE A 38 -11.64 6.32 9.09
C ILE A 38 -11.62 6.07 10.60
N GLY A 39 -11.76 7.14 11.39
CA GLY A 39 -11.85 7.02 12.84
C GLY A 39 -13.17 6.46 13.36
N ASP A 40 -13.18 6.04 14.62
CA ASP A 40 -14.35 5.46 15.31
C ASP A 40 -15.56 6.41 15.37
N GLU A 41 -15.37 7.71 15.16
CA GLU A 41 -16.46 8.69 15.05
C GLU A 41 -17.43 8.43 13.88
N TYR A 42 -17.03 7.57 12.93
CA TYR A 42 -17.84 7.15 11.79
C TYR A 42 -18.59 5.83 12.01
N ILE A 43 -18.47 5.18 13.18
CA ILE A 43 -19.18 3.93 13.47
C ILE A 43 -20.69 4.12 13.27
N ASN A 44 -21.31 3.20 12.51
CA ASN A 44 -22.72 3.25 12.08
C ASN A 44 -23.12 4.50 11.27
N ARG A 45 -22.15 5.20 10.66
CA ARG A 45 -22.38 6.42 9.86
C ARG A 45 -21.93 6.30 8.42
N THR A 46 -21.29 5.20 8.05
CA THR A 46 -20.92 4.94 6.67
C THR A 46 -22.05 4.25 5.93
N CYS A 47 -21.99 4.36 4.61
CA CYS A 47 -22.78 3.62 3.67
C CYS A 47 -21.94 3.49 2.39
N ALA A 48 -22.45 2.82 1.36
CA ALA A 48 -21.75 2.48 0.13
C ALA A 48 -21.04 1.13 0.12
N LEU A 49 -20.14 0.94 -0.85
CA LEU A 49 -19.50 -0.34 -1.16
C LEU A 49 -18.64 -0.88 -0.02
N CYS A 50 -18.07 0.00 0.81
CA CYS A 50 -17.27 -0.38 1.99
C CYS A 50 -18.13 -0.69 3.23
N GLY A 51 -19.47 -0.69 3.10
CA GLY A 51 -20.35 -1.10 4.18
C GLY A 51 -20.74 -0.01 5.17
N ASN A 52 -21.31 -0.44 6.30
CA ASN A 52 -21.92 0.44 7.31
C ASN A 52 -21.05 0.74 8.55
N PHE A 53 -19.86 0.13 8.64
CA PHE A 53 -18.89 0.31 9.72
C PHE A 53 -19.51 0.13 11.12
N ASN A 54 -20.31 -0.93 11.30
CA ASN A 54 -21.01 -1.23 12.55
C ASN A 54 -20.21 -2.12 13.54
N GLY A 55 -19.02 -2.60 13.15
CA GLY A 55 -18.14 -3.47 13.95
C GLY A 55 -18.58 -4.93 14.03
N ASN A 56 -19.56 -5.37 13.25
CA ASN A 56 -20.08 -6.73 13.29
C ASN A 56 -19.61 -7.56 12.08
N SER A 57 -18.61 -8.41 12.29
CA SER A 57 -18.08 -9.32 11.26
C SER A 57 -18.94 -10.56 11.00
N ASN A 58 -19.96 -10.83 11.83
CA ASN A 58 -20.78 -12.05 11.71
C ASN A 58 -21.83 -11.97 10.60
N TYR A 59 -22.10 -10.77 10.08
CA TYR A 59 -23.10 -10.54 9.03
C TYR A 59 -22.44 -9.75 7.91
N ASN A 60 -22.59 -10.22 6.67
CA ASN A 60 -22.19 -9.42 5.52
C ASN A 60 -23.21 -8.30 5.30
N ASP A 61 -22.76 -7.21 4.69
CA ASP A 61 -23.60 -6.06 4.35
C ASP A 61 -24.48 -6.31 3.11
N PHE A 62 -24.41 -7.53 2.55
CA PHE A 62 -25.13 -7.94 1.34
C PHE A 62 -26.59 -8.28 1.63
N SER A 63 -27.35 -7.27 2.04
CA SER A 63 -28.80 -7.38 2.25
C SER A 63 -29.59 -6.28 1.54
N ASP A 64 -30.84 -6.60 1.19
CA ASP A 64 -31.84 -5.70 0.65
C ASP A 64 -33.18 -5.98 1.30
N GLU A 65 -33.73 -5.02 2.04
CA GLU A 65 -35.03 -5.17 2.74
C GLU A 65 -35.12 -6.45 3.61
N GLY A 66 -33.99 -6.88 4.19
CA GLY A 66 -33.90 -8.08 5.02
C GLY A 66 -33.68 -9.39 4.26
N GLN A 67 -33.57 -9.35 2.92
CA GLN A 67 -33.19 -10.49 2.09
C GLN A 67 -31.72 -10.44 1.72
N GLN A 68 -31.03 -11.58 1.80
CA GLN A 68 -29.64 -11.70 1.33
C GLN A 68 -29.59 -11.52 -0.19
N ILE A 69 -28.63 -10.72 -0.66
CA ILE A 69 -28.41 -10.45 -2.09
C ILE A 69 -26.99 -10.83 -2.51
N SER A 70 -26.76 -11.00 -3.82
CA SER A 70 -25.41 -11.26 -4.33
C SER A 70 -24.52 -10.02 -4.23
N PRO A 71 -23.18 -10.20 -4.17
CA PRO A 71 -22.22 -9.08 -4.22
C PRO A 71 -22.41 -8.20 -5.46
N MET A 72 -22.73 -8.81 -6.61
CA MET A 72 -23.03 -8.08 -7.86
C MET A 72 -24.25 -7.15 -7.70
N LYS A 73 -25.35 -7.68 -7.16
CA LYS A 73 -26.57 -6.89 -6.92
C LYS A 73 -26.31 -5.78 -5.88
N PHE A 74 -25.50 -6.06 -4.85
CA PHE A 74 -25.09 -5.05 -3.87
C PHE A 74 -24.28 -3.93 -4.53
N GLY A 75 -23.31 -4.28 -5.41
CA GLY A 75 -22.51 -3.33 -6.15
C GLY A 75 -23.33 -2.38 -7.03
N LYS A 76 -24.32 -2.92 -7.75
CA LYS A 76 -25.20 -2.14 -8.64
C LYS A 76 -25.99 -1.05 -7.90
N LYS A 77 -26.39 -1.30 -6.65
CA LYS A 77 -27.14 -0.32 -5.84
C LYS A 77 -26.36 0.97 -5.58
N TRP A 78 -25.03 0.90 -5.57
CA TRP A 78 -24.15 2.02 -5.26
C TRP A 78 -23.63 2.76 -6.50
N ARG A 79 -24.21 2.45 -7.68
CA ARG A 79 -23.87 3.12 -8.93
C ARG A 79 -24.19 4.62 -8.87
N THR A 80 -23.23 5.45 -9.26
CA THR A 80 -23.45 6.90 -9.41
C THR A 80 -23.93 7.21 -10.84
N PRO A 81 -25.15 7.74 -11.04
CA PRO A 81 -25.65 8.05 -12.37
C PRO A 81 -24.85 9.21 -12.98
N ARG A 82 -24.43 9.05 -14.24
CA ARG A 82 -23.82 10.10 -15.04
C ARG A 82 -24.76 10.44 -16.20
N PRO A 83 -25.35 11.65 -16.24
CA PRO A 83 -26.41 11.99 -17.20
C PRO A 83 -26.05 11.80 -18.69
N ASN A 84 -24.75 11.83 -19.01
CA ASN A 84 -24.26 11.77 -20.39
C ASN A 84 -23.45 10.49 -20.70
N ASP A 85 -23.33 9.56 -19.75
CA ASP A 85 -22.64 8.27 -19.97
C ASP A 85 -23.67 7.15 -19.87
N ASN A 86 -23.81 6.38 -20.96
CA ASN A 86 -24.54 5.12 -20.92
C ASN A 86 -23.59 4.01 -20.46
N CYS A 87 -23.45 3.85 -19.15
CA CYS A 87 -22.71 2.74 -18.54
C CYS A 87 -23.69 1.61 -18.25
N GLU A 88 -23.61 0.54 -19.04
CA GLU A 88 -24.42 -0.66 -18.86
C GLU A 88 -23.93 -1.46 -17.66
N ASP A 89 -24.86 -2.01 -16.90
CA ASP A 89 -24.51 -2.85 -15.76
C ASP A 89 -23.97 -4.21 -16.25
N PRO A 90 -23.03 -4.83 -15.51
CA PRO A 90 -22.57 -6.18 -15.84
C PRO A 90 -23.76 -7.16 -15.90
N ASN A 91 -23.75 -8.04 -16.90
CA ASN A 91 -24.81 -9.01 -17.11
C ASN A 91 -24.77 -10.10 -16.03
N GLU A 92 -25.85 -10.27 -15.28
CA GLU A 92 -25.95 -11.27 -14.19
C GLU A 92 -25.91 -12.70 -14.73
N GLU A 93 -26.54 -12.96 -15.89
CA GLU A 93 -26.65 -14.31 -16.46
C GLU A 93 -25.37 -14.82 -17.15
N ALA A 94 -24.46 -13.92 -17.53
CA ALA A 94 -23.19 -14.27 -18.16
C ALA A 94 -22.08 -14.56 -17.13
N ASP A 95 -22.33 -14.28 -15.85
CA ASP A 95 -21.33 -14.31 -14.79
C ASP A 95 -21.85 -15.07 -13.56
N THR A 96 -22.37 -16.27 -13.80
CA THR A 96 -22.75 -17.25 -12.76
C THR A 96 -21.60 -17.59 -11.81
N SER A 97 -20.37 -17.21 -12.17
CA SER A 97 -19.15 -17.33 -11.36
C SER A 97 -19.05 -16.31 -10.21
N LEU A 98 -19.88 -15.26 -10.21
CA LEU A 98 -19.90 -14.21 -9.18
C LEU A 98 -21.12 -14.28 -8.25
N GLU A 99 -22.03 -15.23 -8.49
CA GLU A 99 -23.22 -15.44 -7.65
C GLU A 99 -22.88 -16.11 -6.31
N THR A 100 -21.72 -16.76 -6.22
CA THR A 100 -21.22 -17.36 -4.98
C THR A 100 -19.92 -16.71 -4.57
N GLU A 101 -19.75 -16.41 -3.28
CA GLU A 101 -18.45 -16.07 -2.66
C GLU A 101 -17.39 -17.19 -2.82
N ASN A 102 -17.77 -18.31 -3.46
CA ASN A 102 -16.95 -19.48 -3.66
C ASN A 102 -16.17 -19.40 -4.96
N VAL A 103 -14.92 -19.85 -4.89
CA VAL A 103 -14.09 -20.10 -6.05
C VAL A 103 -14.80 -21.13 -6.94
N THR A 104 -14.88 -20.88 -8.25
CA THR A 104 -15.45 -21.83 -9.20
C THR A 104 -14.59 -23.10 -9.24
N GLU A 105 -15.19 -24.27 -9.47
CA GLU A 105 -14.47 -25.56 -9.56
C GLU A 105 -13.24 -25.49 -10.49
N GLU A 106 -13.35 -24.73 -11.59
CA GLU A 106 -12.25 -24.52 -12.55
C GLU A 106 -11.02 -23.81 -11.97
N CYS A 107 -11.17 -23.01 -10.92
CA CYS A 107 -10.09 -22.25 -10.32
C CYS A 107 -9.51 -22.94 -9.06
N GLU A 108 -10.06 -24.10 -8.64
CA GLU A 108 -9.54 -24.88 -7.51
C GLU A 108 -8.12 -25.41 -7.75
N GLU A 109 -7.70 -25.56 -9.01
CA GLU A 109 -6.33 -26.01 -9.34
C GLU A 109 -5.23 -25.08 -8.80
N PHE A 110 -5.54 -23.79 -8.57
CA PHE A 110 -4.60 -22.80 -8.04
C PHE A 110 -4.53 -22.78 -6.52
N GLU A 111 -5.36 -23.55 -5.81
CA GLU A 111 -5.44 -23.52 -4.33
C GLU A 111 -4.08 -23.75 -3.67
N ASN A 112 -3.39 -24.82 -4.07
CA ASN A 112 -2.09 -25.16 -3.48
C ASN A 112 -1.05 -24.06 -3.76
N ILE A 113 -1.04 -23.49 -4.97
CA ILE A 113 -0.09 -22.42 -5.34
C ILE A 113 -0.33 -21.17 -4.47
N CYS A 114 -1.60 -20.80 -4.26
CA CYS A 114 -1.94 -19.66 -3.42
C CYS A 114 -1.62 -19.93 -1.94
N LYS A 115 -1.94 -21.13 -1.42
CA LYS A 115 -1.61 -21.53 -0.05
C LYS A 115 -0.11 -21.56 0.20
N ASP A 116 0.67 -22.14 -0.72
CA ASP A 116 2.13 -22.20 -0.63
C ASP A 116 2.74 -20.79 -0.52
N PHE A 117 2.13 -19.77 -1.13
CA PHE A 117 2.55 -18.39 -0.97
C PHE A 117 2.18 -17.80 0.40
N PHE A 118 0.89 -17.82 0.77
CA PHE A 118 0.40 -17.11 1.97
C PHE A 118 0.68 -17.82 3.29
N GLU A 119 0.83 -19.14 3.28
CA GLU A 119 1.09 -19.96 4.47
C GLU A 119 2.58 -20.31 4.61
N ASP A 120 3.46 -19.79 3.73
CA ASP A 120 4.90 -19.95 3.91
C ASP A 120 5.34 -19.38 5.27
N LYS A 121 6.32 -20.04 5.89
CA LYS A 121 6.80 -19.69 7.23
C LYS A 121 7.28 -18.24 7.33
N SER A 122 7.77 -17.65 6.23
CA SER A 122 8.19 -16.25 6.20
C SER A 122 7.05 -15.26 6.47
N TRP A 123 5.80 -15.66 6.28
CA TRP A 123 4.59 -14.89 6.58
C TRP A 123 4.07 -15.05 8.01
N SER A 124 4.74 -15.84 8.87
CA SER A 124 4.26 -16.11 10.25
C SER A 124 3.92 -14.85 11.07
N SER A 125 4.71 -13.77 10.92
CA SER A 125 4.43 -12.47 11.57
C SER A 125 3.10 -11.83 11.12
N CYS A 126 2.65 -12.18 9.92
CA CYS A 126 1.42 -11.68 9.30
C CYS A 126 0.23 -12.58 9.59
N THR A 127 0.36 -13.90 9.45
CA THR A 127 -0.76 -14.85 9.65
C THR A 127 -1.23 -14.91 11.10
N ASP A 128 -0.40 -14.43 12.05
CA ASP A 128 -0.81 -14.22 13.45
C ASP A 128 -1.72 -12.97 13.63
N GLN A 129 -1.68 -12.03 12.69
CA GLN A 129 -2.42 -10.76 12.75
C GLN A 129 -3.65 -10.73 11.83
N ILE A 130 -3.55 -11.35 10.65
CA ILE A 130 -4.58 -11.35 9.62
C ILE A 130 -4.84 -12.77 9.09
N ASP A 131 -6.12 -13.08 8.83
CA ASP A 131 -6.54 -14.35 8.24
C ASP A 131 -6.16 -14.39 6.74
N PRO A 132 -5.34 -15.36 6.29
CA PRO A 132 -4.96 -15.48 4.88
C PRO A 132 -6.07 -16.00 3.97
N GLU A 133 -7.12 -16.64 4.51
CA GLU A 133 -8.13 -17.35 3.72
C GLU A 133 -8.86 -16.48 2.67
N PRO A 134 -9.27 -15.23 2.95
CA PRO A 134 -9.85 -14.35 1.92
C PRO A 134 -8.87 -14.04 0.78
N TYR A 135 -7.57 -13.92 1.08
CA TYR A 135 -6.53 -13.61 0.09
C TYR A 135 -6.17 -14.84 -0.75
N ILE A 136 -6.22 -16.04 -0.16
CA ILE A 136 -6.08 -17.31 -0.89
C ILE A 136 -7.19 -17.42 -1.94
N LYS A 137 -8.45 -17.18 -1.56
CA LYS A 137 -9.59 -17.21 -2.49
C LYS A 137 -9.48 -16.16 -3.61
N ALA A 138 -9.09 -14.94 -3.27
CA ALA A 138 -8.85 -13.89 -4.25
C ALA A 138 -7.71 -14.26 -5.22
N CYS A 139 -6.62 -14.84 -4.71
CA CYS A 139 -5.51 -15.32 -5.53
C CYS A 139 -5.94 -16.41 -6.51
N MET A 140 -6.77 -17.37 -6.08
CA MET A 140 -7.28 -18.42 -6.97
C MET A 140 -8.11 -17.83 -8.12
N GLN A 141 -8.95 -16.83 -7.82
CA GLN A 141 -9.73 -16.14 -8.84
C GLN A 141 -8.85 -15.33 -9.80
N ASP A 142 -7.85 -14.61 -9.29
CA ASP A 142 -6.91 -13.81 -10.09
C ASP A 142 -6.09 -14.69 -11.03
N MET A 143 -5.52 -15.78 -10.53
CA MET A 143 -4.72 -16.73 -11.30
C MET A 143 -5.53 -17.35 -12.45
N CYS A 144 -6.76 -17.75 -12.15
CA CYS A 144 -7.67 -18.39 -13.09
C CYS A 144 -8.14 -17.45 -14.20
N ARG A 145 -8.54 -16.22 -13.84
CA ARG A 145 -9.16 -15.26 -14.77
C ARG A 145 -8.15 -14.42 -15.56
N CYS A 146 -6.93 -14.26 -15.08
CA CYS A 146 -5.92 -13.39 -15.71
C CYS A 146 -4.85 -14.14 -16.52
N SER A 147 -5.15 -15.34 -16.99
CA SER A 147 -4.24 -16.25 -17.72
C SER A 147 -3.57 -15.67 -18.99
N ASN A 148 -3.95 -14.47 -19.45
CA ASN A 148 -3.41 -13.82 -20.65
C ASN A 148 -2.55 -12.55 -20.40
N THR A 149 -2.28 -12.16 -19.15
CA THR A 149 -1.45 -10.98 -18.86
C THR A 149 -0.40 -11.29 -17.78
N ASN A 150 0.87 -11.42 -18.19
CA ASN A 150 2.08 -11.54 -17.35
C ASN A 150 1.86 -11.10 -15.90
N ASP A 151 1.69 -12.06 -14.97
CA ASP A 151 1.70 -11.98 -13.50
C ASP A 151 0.89 -10.87 -12.80
N SER A 152 0.27 -9.94 -13.53
CA SER A 152 -0.08 -8.61 -13.00
C SER A 152 -1.27 -8.65 -12.05
N CYS A 153 -2.20 -9.59 -12.21
CA CYS A 153 -3.38 -9.68 -11.35
C CYS A 153 -3.02 -10.25 -9.98
N VAL A 154 -2.39 -11.43 -9.94
CA VAL A 154 -2.04 -12.07 -8.66
C VAL A 154 -1.06 -11.23 -7.84
N CYS A 155 -0.17 -10.47 -8.51
CA CYS A 155 0.68 -9.48 -7.83
C CYS A 155 -0.13 -8.47 -7.01
N SER A 156 -1.36 -8.14 -7.40
CA SER A 156 -2.20 -7.21 -6.66
C SER A 156 -2.69 -7.81 -5.36
N THR A 157 -3.16 -9.05 -5.37
CA THR A 157 -3.57 -9.77 -4.16
C THR A 157 -2.38 -10.03 -3.22
N TYR A 158 -1.22 -10.41 -3.74
CA TYR A 158 0.01 -10.54 -2.93
C TYR A 158 0.44 -9.21 -2.30
N SER A 159 0.36 -8.11 -3.05
CA SER A 159 0.67 -6.78 -2.54
C SER A 159 -0.31 -6.35 -1.45
N GLU A 160 -1.60 -6.67 -1.60
CA GLU A 160 -2.60 -6.31 -0.62
C GLU A 160 -2.40 -7.05 0.70
N PHE A 161 -2.12 -8.36 0.66
CA PHE A 161 -1.79 -9.12 1.86
C PHE A 161 -0.55 -8.55 2.60
N SER A 162 0.50 -8.20 1.84
CA SER A 162 1.70 -7.55 2.39
C SER A 162 1.37 -6.24 3.11
N ARG A 163 0.55 -5.39 2.49
CA ARG A 163 0.13 -4.10 3.06
C ARG A 163 -0.74 -4.26 4.29
N GLN A 164 -1.73 -5.16 4.24
CA GLN A 164 -2.62 -5.42 5.37
C GLN A 164 -1.87 -6.03 6.55
N CYS A 165 -0.86 -6.87 6.28
CA CYS A 165 0.06 -7.34 7.31
C CYS A 165 0.80 -6.19 7.98
N SER A 166 1.44 -5.32 7.20
CA SER A 166 2.17 -4.15 7.72
C SER A 166 1.24 -3.23 8.53
N HIS A 167 0.03 -3.00 8.01
CA HIS A 167 -0.97 -2.16 8.66
C HIS A 167 -1.46 -2.74 9.99
N ALA A 168 -1.58 -4.06 10.10
CA ALA A 168 -1.90 -4.76 11.35
C ALA A 168 -0.71 -4.86 12.33
N GLY A 169 0.47 -4.33 11.97
CA GLY A 169 1.68 -4.38 12.79
C GLY A 169 2.51 -5.65 12.63
N GLY A 170 2.14 -6.53 11.68
CA GLY A 170 2.97 -7.65 11.26
C GLY A 170 4.12 -7.17 10.35
N LYS A 171 5.14 -8.01 10.18
CA LYS A 171 6.28 -7.72 9.32
C LYS A 171 6.28 -8.64 8.09
N PRO A 172 5.81 -8.17 6.92
CA PRO A 172 5.86 -8.98 5.71
C PRO A 172 7.31 -9.25 5.28
N PRO A 173 7.59 -10.43 4.69
CA PRO A 173 8.87 -10.71 4.07
C PRO A 173 8.99 -9.94 2.74
N ASN A 174 10.23 -9.73 2.29
CA ASN A 174 10.48 -9.27 0.92
C ASN A 174 10.21 -10.42 -0.06
N TRP A 175 8.96 -10.52 -0.52
CA TRP A 175 8.44 -11.63 -1.32
C TRP A 175 8.65 -11.45 -2.83
N ARG A 176 8.91 -10.23 -3.29
CA ARG A 176 9.14 -9.92 -4.71
C ARG A 176 10.51 -10.42 -5.16
N THR A 177 10.56 -10.98 -6.36
CA THR A 177 11.80 -11.38 -7.03
C THR A 177 11.88 -10.73 -8.41
N PRO A 178 13.02 -10.79 -9.13
CA PRO A 178 13.09 -10.34 -10.51
C PRO A 178 12.08 -11.02 -11.44
N GLU A 179 11.70 -12.25 -11.12
CA GLU A 179 10.73 -13.07 -11.87
C GLU A 179 9.30 -12.95 -11.33
N LEU A 180 9.11 -12.48 -10.09
CA LEU A 180 7.80 -12.35 -9.44
C LEU A 180 7.55 -10.91 -8.99
N CYS A 181 6.69 -10.22 -9.75
CA CYS A 181 6.17 -8.90 -9.38
C CYS A 181 7.25 -7.84 -9.11
N ALA A 182 8.34 -7.86 -9.87
CA ALA A 182 9.52 -7.02 -9.68
C ALA A 182 9.18 -5.52 -9.58
N LYS A 183 9.83 -4.83 -8.64
CA LYS A 183 9.77 -3.38 -8.47
C LYS A 183 11.15 -2.78 -8.70
N HIS A 184 11.16 -1.62 -9.32
CA HIS A 184 12.40 -0.92 -9.66
C HIS A 184 12.52 0.32 -8.78
N CYS A 185 13.69 0.47 -8.15
CA CYS A 185 14.04 1.65 -7.37
C CYS A 185 15.05 2.52 -8.11
N PRO A 186 15.08 3.82 -7.79
CA PRO A 186 16.18 4.68 -8.19
C PRO A 186 17.53 4.09 -7.77
N PRO A 187 18.63 4.42 -8.47
CA PRO A 187 19.97 3.99 -8.06
C PRO A 187 20.23 4.30 -6.59
N THR A 188 20.98 3.43 -5.90
CA THR A 188 21.33 3.50 -4.45
C THR A 188 20.19 3.18 -3.47
N MET A 189 18.94 3.08 -3.93
CA MET A 189 17.80 2.69 -3.11
C MET A 189 17.46 1.21 -3.33
N VAL A 190 16.84 0.60 -2.33
CA VAL A 190 16.36 -0.79 -2.36
C VAL A 190 14.87 -0.82 -2.08
N TYR A 191 14.16 -1.73 -2.73
CA TYR A 191 12.74 -1.93 -2.44
C TYR A 191 12.61 -2.74 -1.15
N ASP A 192 11.70 -2.33 -0.28
CA ASP A 192 11.34 -3.04 0.94
C ASP A 192 9.82 -3.06 1.09
N GLU A 193 9.28 -4.19 1.55
CA GLU A 193 7.86 -4.38 1.87
C GLU A 193 7.51 -3.76 3.25
N TYR A 194 8.51 -3.47 4.08
CA TYR A 194 8.32 -3.00 5.47
C TYR A 194 9.27 -1.86 5.85
N GLY A 195 9.28 -0.77 5.06
CA GLY A 195 10.11 0.40 5.31
C GLY A 195 9.39 1.52 6.07
N SER A 196 10.14 2.29 6.87
CA SER A 196 9.57 3.46 7.55
C SER A 196 9.28 4.57 6.54
N PRO A 197 8.08 5.18 6.55
CA PRO A 197 7.79 6.33 5.69
C PRO A 197 8.61 7.58 6.06
N CYS A 198 9.12 7.64 7.29
CA CYS A 198 10.00 8.70 7.76
C CYS A 198 11.45 8.39 7.41
N ILE A 199 11.87 8.74 6.19
CA ILE A 199 13.21 8.46 5.69
C ILE A 199 14.26 9.32 6.43
N ASP A 200 15.30 8.66 6.95
CA ASP A 200 16.46 9.35 7.51
C ASP A 200 17.23 10.09 6.42
N THR A 201 17.54 11.37 6.68
CA THR A 201 18.25 12.23 5.73
C THR A 201 19.55 12.74 6.29
N CYS A 202 20.41 13.29 5.42
CA CYS A 202 21.65 13.94 5.86
C CYS A 202 21.43 15.05 6.91
N ARG A 203 20.32 15.79 6.82
CA ARG A 203 19.98 16.83 7.81
C ARG A 203 19.30 16.28 9.05
N PHE A 204 18.60 15.16 8.92
CA PHE A 204 17.81 14.55 10.00
C PHE A 204 18.02 13.02 10.01
N PRO A 205 19.15 12.54 10.57
CA PRO A 205 19.56 11.14 10.45
C PRO A 205 18.79 10.18 11.36
N ASP A 206 17.98 10.69 12.29
CA ASP A 206 17.24 9.91 13.29
C ASP A 206 15.70 10.12 13.16
N THR A 207 15.22 10.49 11.97
CA THR A 207 13.80 10.79 11.74
C THR A 207 12.93 9.53 11.88
N SER A 208 13.44 8.38 11.43
CA SER A 208 12.76 7.09 11.48
C SER A 208 12.44 6.64 12.91
N LEU A 209 13.26 7.03 13.90
CA LEU A 209 13.08 6.67 15.31
C LEU A 209 11.87 7.36 15.97
N LEU A 210 11.38 8.44 15.38
CA LEU A 210 10.25 9.24 15.88
C LEU A 210 9.03 9.10 14.96
N CYS A 211 9.04 8.15 14.04
CA CYS A 211 7.94 7.95 13.10
C CYS A 211 6.74 7.31 13.80
N GLU A 212 5.62 8.03 13.85
CA GLU A 212 4.35 7.52 14.36
C GLU A 212 3.52 6.81 13.28
N ASP A 213 3.90 6.99 12.01
CA ASP A 213 3.26 6.32 10.89
C ASP A 213 3.70 4.85 10.79
N GLN A 214 2.77 4.00 10.35
CA GLN A 214 3.04 2.60 10.08
C GLN A 214 4.01 2.42 8.92
N ASN A 215 4.74 1.30 8.93
CA ASN A 215 5.63 0.95 7.84
C ASN A 215 4.84 0.63 6.55
N ILE A 216 5.48 0.89 5.43
CA ILE A 216 4.89 0.82 4.09
C ILE A 216 5.85 0.18 3.10
N ASP A 217 5.30 -0.29 1.98
CA ASP A 217 6.10 -0.76 0.86
C ASP A 217 6.63 0.41 0.00
N GLY A 218 7.87 0.29 -0.49
CA GLY A 218 8.49 1.35 -1.28
C GLY A 218 10.00 1.23 -1.45
N CYS A 219 10.62 2.29 -1.98
CA CYS A 219 12.07 2.39 -2.11
C CYS A 219 12.67 3.16 -0.93
N PHE A 220 13.63 2.55 -0.26
CA PHE A 220 14.28 3.10 0.92
C PHE A 220 15.80 3.05 0.80
N CYS A 221 16.48 3.79 1.66
CA CYS A 221 17.93 3.70 1.77
C CYS A 221 18.32 2.39 2.49
N PRO A 222 19.32 1.66 1.98
CA PRO A 222 19.79 0.44 2.64
C PRO A 222 20.40 0.77 4.02
N PRO A 223 20.45 -0.22 4.93
CA PRO A 223 21.03 -0.04 6.26
C PRO A 223 22.43 0.58 6.23
N GLY A 224 22.67 1.58 7.09
CA GLY A 224 23.94 2.31 7.17
C GLY A 224 24.06 3.50 6.22
N THR A 225 23.00 3.82 5.46
CA THR A 225 22.95 4.98 4.57
C THR A 225 21.74 5.86 4.87
N VAL A 226 21.81 7.14 4.50
CA VAL A 226 20.74 8.13 4.63
C VAL A 226 20.46 8.80 3.28
N PHE A 227 19.26 9.34 3.09
CA PHE A 227 18.92 10.05 1.87
C PHE A 227 19.59 11.42 1.83
N ASN A 228 20.32 11.69 0.74
CA ASN A 228 20.94 12.98 0.51
C ASN A 228 19.90 14.01 0.04
N ASP A 229 19.22 14.61 1.00
CA ASP A 229 18.22 15.66 0.81
C ASP A 229 18.82 17.05 0.53
N VAL A 230 20.15 17.16 0.52
CA VAL A 230 20.87 18.40 0.21
C VAL A 230 21.14 18.53 -1.29
N SER A 231 21.63 17.47 -1.93
CA SER A 231 21.91 17.43 -3.38
C SER A 231 20.97 16.52 -4.19
N MET A 232 20.04 15.82 -3.53
CA MET A 232 19.05 14.92 -4.15
C MET A 232 19.69 13.80 -4.98
N ARG A 233 20.83 13.24 -4.50
CA ARG A 233 21.64 12.24 -5.22
C ARG A 233 21.40 10.79 -4.80
N GLY A 234 20.36 10.51 -4.02
CA GLY A 234 20.06 9.17 -3.50
C GLY A 234 20.69 8.93 -2.13
N CYS A 235 20.96 7.67 -1.81
CA CYS A 235 21.43 7.23 -0.51
C CYS A 235 22.95 7.19 -0.42
N ILE A 236 23.49 7.77 0.64
CA ILE A 236 24.94 7.84 0.91
C ILE A 236 25.23 7.53 2.38
N PRO A 237 26.45 7.14 2.74
CA PRO A 237 26.87 7.05 4.14
C PRO A 237 26.72 8.39 4.85
N LEU A 238 26.34 8.37 6.13
CA LEU A 238 26.17 9.60 6.92
C LEU A 238 27.45 10.45 6.97
N SER A 239 28.63 9.81 6.97
CA SER A 239 29.93 10.48 6.94
C SER A 239 30.23 11.22 5.63
N GLU A 240 29.49 10.93 4.56
CA GLU A 240 29.64 11.55 3.24
C GLU A 240 28.60 12.63 2.98
N CYS A 241 27.74 12.94 3.96
CA CYS A 241 26.70 13.94 3.82
C CYS A 241 27.28 15.33 3.52
N PRO A 242 26.83 15.97 2.43
CA PRO A 242 27.32 17.29 2.07
C PRO A 242 26.66 18.36 2.95
N CYS A 243 27.42 19.42 3.25
CA CYS A 243 26.95 20.54 4.01
C CYS A 243 26.48 21.68 3.09
N LYS A 244 25.42 22.38 3.48
CA LYS A 244 24.91 23.53 2.72
C LYS A 244 25.05 24.82 3.53
N ARG A 245 25.77 25.79 2.97
CA ARG A 245 25.83 27.18 3.44
C ARG A 245 25.46 28.12 2.28
N ASP A 246 26.42 28.91 1.79
CA ASP A 246 26.31 29.74 0.58
C ASP A 246 26.26 28.87 -0.69
N LYS A 247 26.98 27.75 -0.67
CA LYS A 247 26.88 26.67 -1.65
C LYS A 247 26.84 25.31 -0.96
N ILE A 248 26.76 24.26 -1.76
CA ILE A 248 26.90 22.87 -1.30
C ILE A 248 28.41 22.56 -1.25
N TYR A 249 28.86 22.02 -0.13
CA TYR A 249 30.21 21.55 0.12
C TYR A 249 30.17 20.04 0.31
N GLU A 250 30.98 19.30 -0.45
CA GLU A 250 31.13 17.86 -0.25
C GLU A 250 31.83 17.57 1.10
N SER A 251 31.66 16.36 1.63
CA SER A 251 32.26 15.98 2.92
C SER A 251 33.79 16.16 2.90
N ASN A 252 34.31 16.81 3.94
CA ASN A 252 35.73 17.21 4.10
C ASN A 252 36.20 18.37 3.20
N GLU A 253 35.31 19.07 2.49
CA GLU A 253 35.70 20.31 1.82
C GLU A 253 36.00 21.44 2.82
N ILE A 254 36.90 22.34 2.45
CA ILE A 254 37.30 23.45 3.31
C ILE A 254 36.46 24.68 2.98
N TYR A 255 35.77 25.18 3.99
CA TYR A 255 35.09 26.47 3.97
C TYR A 255 35.95 27.53 4.67
N GLN A 256 36.11 28.70 4.03
CA GLN A 256 36.87 29.81 4.58
C GLN A 256 35.95 30.95 5.01
N GLU A 257 35.99 31.32 6.28
CA GLU A 257 35.23 32.42 6.85
C GLU A 257 36.09 33.20 7.84
N GLU A 258 36.13 34.52 7.67
CA GLU A 258 36.92 35.45 8.51
C GLU A 258 38.41 35.05 8.64
N GLY A 259 38.99 34.47 7.59
CA GLY A 259 40.39 34.01 7.59
C GLY A 259 40.65 32.70 8.36
N LYS A 260 39.59 31.99 8.77
CA LYS A 260 39.67 30.64 9.37
C LYS A 260 39.20 29.58 8.38
N ASN A 261 39.82 28.41 8.44
CA ASN A 261 39.43 27.23 7.67
C ASN A 261 38.56 26.32 8.55
N TRP A 262 37.39 25.95 8.03
CA TRP A 262 36.48 24.99 8.62
C TRP A 262 36.42 23.77 7.70
N ILE A 263 36.51 22.57 8.27
CA ILE A 263 36.24 21.34 7.54
C ILE A 263 34.74 21.14 7.59
N MET A 264 34.11 21.07 6.42
CA MET A 264 32.68 20.87 6.26
C MET A 264 32.30 19.40 6.34
#